data_AF-A0A5N5L0T3-F1
#
_entry.id   AF-A0A5N5L0T3-F1
#
_cell.length_a   1.000
_cell.length_b   1.000
_cell.length_c   1.000
_cell.angle_alpha   90.00
_cell.angle_beta   90.00
_cell.angle_gamma   90.00
#
_symmetry.space_group_name_H-M   'P 1'
#
loop_
_entity.id
_entity.type
_entity.pdbx_description
1 polymer ?
#
loop_
_entity_poly.entity_id
_entity_poly.type
_entity_poly.pdbx_seq_one_letter_code
_entity_poly.pdbx_strand_id
1 'polypeptide(L)'
;MYQGSNVSRKEAVRHTFLRKYVTKEDFEGEDHRVSIYECDELLPPSRRDATVKKLCDIKITMDDLNYDRLEDFDGWMGKKMKKWSYDIEMVPSEASTEFPVYYLGDKVGSQNIALEFQ
;
A
#
# COMPACT_ATOMS: atom_id res chain seq x y z
N MET A 1 29.13 12.02 29.42
CA MET A 1 28.91 10.80 28.62
C MET A 1 27.84 11.14 27.60
N TYR A 2 28.21 11.32 26.33
CA TYR A 2 27.27 11.61 25.25
C TYR A 2 26.83 10.29 24.63
N GLN A 3 25.57 9.90 24.82
CA GLN A 3 25.00 8.74 24.15
C GLN A 3 24.29 9.24 22.88
N GLY A 4 24.84 8.83 21.74
CA GLY A 4 24.54 9.36 20.42
C GLY A 4 23.08 9.19 20.06
N SER A 5 22.43 10.32 19.77
CA SER A 5 21.09 10.37 19.19
C SER A 5 21.22 11.16 17.89
N ASN A 6 21.48 10.44 16.80
CA ASN A 6 21.14 10.95 15.49
C ASN A 6 20.99 9.79 14.50
N VAL A 7 20.00 8.93 14.75
CA VAL A 7 19.46 8.13 13.66
C VAL A 7 18.58 9.07 12.85
N SER A 8 19.13 9.49 11.71
CA SER A 8 18.39 10.22 10.68
C SER A 8 17.05 9.53 10.48
N ARG A 9 15.96 10.13 10.96
CA ARG A 9 14.60 9.72 10.62
C ARG A 9 14.49 9.96 9.12
N LYS A 10 14.79 8.94 8.32
CA LYS A 10 14.49 8.97 6.88
C LYS A 10 13.01 9.34 6.79
N GLU A 11 12.71 10.41 6.07
CA GLU A 11 11.34 10.92 5.97
C GLU A 11 10.44 9.81 5.42
N ALA A 12 9.24 9.69 5.99
CA ALA A 12 8.27 8.73 5.51
C ALA A 12 7.88 9.08 4.06
N VAL A 13 7.84 8.06 3.20
CA VAL A 13 7.44 8.23 1.81
C VAL A 13 6.00 7.77 1.66
N ARG A 14 5.11 8.64 1.20
CA ARG A 14 3.68 8.34 1.01
C ARG A 14 3.31 8.39 -0.47
N HIS A 15 2.54 7.41 -0.92
CA HIS A 15 2.04 7.35 -2.28
C HIS A 15 0.59 6.89 -2.33
N THR A 16 -0.20 7.51 -3.19
CA THR A 16 -1.62 7.18 -3.41
C THR A 16 -1.74 6.15 -4.52
N PHE A 17 -2.47 5.07 -4.24
CA PHE A 17 -2.81 4.02 -5.18
C PHE A 17 -4.31 4.00 -5.43
N LEU A 18 -4.72 3.35 -6.51
CA LEU A 18 -6.12 3.20 -6.86
C LEU A 18 -6.44 1.78 -7.32
N ARG A 19 -7.63 1.31 -6.94
CA ARG A 19 -8.31 0.15 -7.53
C ARG A 19 -9.69 0.59 -8.04
N LYS A 20 -10.18 -0.10 -9.05
CA LYS A 20 -11.48 0.19 -9.67
C LYS A 20 -12.31 -1.08 -9.70
N TYR A 21 -13.59 -0.94 -9.37
CA TYR A 21 -14.57 -2.02 -9.31
C TYR A 21 -15.72 -1.68 -10.24
N VAL A 22 -16.08 -2.62 -11.13
CA VAL A 22 -17.23 -2.41 -12.01
C VAL A 22 -18.51 -2.69 -11.24
N THR A 23 -18.56 -3.82 -10.55
CA THR A 23 -19.75 -4.23 -9.79
C THR A 23 -19.41 -4.43 -8.31
N LYS A 24 -20.46 -4.60 -7.50
CA LYS A 24 -20.31 -4.91 -6.07
C LYS A 24 -19.76 -6.31 -5.87
N GLU A 25 -20.11 -7.25 -6.73
CA GLU A 25 -19.60 -8.63 -6.70
C GLU A 25 -18.09 -8.67 -6.97
N ASP A 26 -17.57 -7.82 -7.87
CA ASP A 26 -16.12 -7.68 -8.11
C ASP A 26 -15.39 -7.24 -6.83
N PHE A 27 -16.02 -6.37 -6.05
CA PHE A 27 -15.46 -5.87 -4.80
C PHE A 27 -15.53 -6.94 -3.70
N GLU A 28 -16.69 -7.53 -3.46
CA GLU A 28 -16.89 -8.53 -2.41
C GLU A 28 -16.13 -9.84 -2.67
N GLY A 29 -15.86 -10.17 -3.92
CA GLY A 29 -15.08 -11.34 -4.32
C GLY A 29 -13.56 -11.14 -4.24
N GLU A 30 -13.06 -9.93 -4.01
CA GLU A 30 -11.62 -9.66 -3.95
C GLU A 30 -11.06 -9.95 -2.55
N ASP A 31 -9.92 -10.64 -2.50
CA ASP A 31 -9.09 -10.67 -1.30
C ASP A 31 -8.40 -9.31 -1.17
N HIS A 32 -9.01 -8.39 -0.40
CA HIS A 32 -8.51 -7.03 -0.18
C HIS A 32 -7.16 -7.02 0.56
N ARG A 33 -6.11 -7.36 -0.18
CA ARG A 33 -4.71 -7.32 0.24
C ARG A 33 -3.93 -6.41 -0.66
N VAL A 34 -2.98 -5.71 -0.07
CA VAL A 34 -2.02 -4.86 -0.78
C VAL A 34 -0.66 -5.53 -0.67
N SER A 35 -0.09 -5.93 -1.80
CA SER A 35 1.25 -6.52 -1.85
C SER A 35 2.29 -5.43 -2.01
N ILE A 36 3.32 -5.45 -1.17
CA ILE A 36 4.52 -4.64 -1.33
C ILE A 36 5.56 -5.48 -2.05
N TYR A 37 6.24 -4.85 -3.01
CA TYR A 37 7.30 -5.48 -3.80
C TYR A 37 8.58 -4.67 -3.67
N GLU A 38 9.71 -5.35 -3.79
CA GLU A 38 11.04 -4.76 -3.78
C GLU A 38 11.86 -5.25 -4.97
N CYS A 39 12.91 -4.49 -5.30
CA CYS A 39 13.84 -4.79 -6.37
C CYS A 39 15.20 -4.18 -6.01
N ASP A 40 16.27 -4.95 -6.20
CA ASP A 40 17.65 -4.53 -5.91
C ASP A 40 18.31 -3.82 -7.11
N GLU A 41 17.61 -3.72 -8.24
CA GLU A 41 18.12 -3.07 -9.45
C GLU A 41 18.21 -1.56 -9.27
N LEU A 42 19.33 -0.97 -9.68
CA LEU A 42 19.57 0.47 -9.61
C LEU A 42 18.50 1.28 -10.38
N LEU A 43 18.02 0.70 -11.48
CA LEU A 43 16.92 1.24 -12.28
C LEU A 43 15.73 0.28 -12.17
N PRO A 44 14.72 0.59 -11.34
CA PRO A 44 13.60 -0.31 -11.14
C PRO A 44 12.82 -0.48 -12.45
N PRO A 45 12.38 -1.71 -12.78
CA PRO A 45 11.65 -1.95 -14.01
C PRO A 45 10.28 -1.28 -13.95
N SER A 46 9.78 -0.80 -15.10
CA SER A 46 8.47 -0.15 -15.19
C SER A 46 7.29 -1.11 -14.99
N ARG A 47 7.55 -2.43 -15.05
CA ARG A 47 6.59 -3.50 -14.80
C ARG A 47 7.28 -4.62 -14.02
N ARG A 48 6.50 -5.39 -13.26
CA ARG A 48 7.01 -6.55 -12.53
C ARG A 48 7.64 -7.55 -13.51
N ASP A 49 8.91 -7.85 -13.30
CA ASP A 49 9.65 -8.92 -13.96
C ASP A 49 10.23 -9.89 -12.92
N ALA A 50 11.19 -10.72 -13.30
CA ALA A 50 11.81 -11.70 -12.40
C ALA A 50 12.73 -11.08 -11.33
N THR A 51 13.12 -9.80 -11.47
CA THR A 51 13.97 -9.07 -10.51
C THR A 51 13.16 -8.48 -9.36
N VAL A 52 11.85 -8.37 -9.53
CA VAL A 52 10.93 -7.81 -8.55
C VAL A 52 10.39 -8.93 -7.66
N LYS A 53 10.73 -8.88 -6.36
CA LYS A 53 10.30 -9.87 -5.36
C LYS A 53 9.16 -9.31 -4.52
N LYS A 54 8.28 -10.20 -4.07
CA LYS A 54 7.23 -9.81 -3.12
C LYS A 54 7.85 -9.73 -1.73
N LEU A 55 7.75 -8.54 -1.13
CA LEU A 55 8.28 -8.26 0.19
C LEU A 55 7.25 -8.66 1.27
N CYS A 56 6.00 -8.23 1.15
CA CYS A 56 4.92 -8.65 2.05
C CYS A 56 3.52 -8.49 1.44
N ASP A 57 2.52 -9.03 2.12
CA ASP A 57 1.11 -8.72 1.90
C ASP A 57 0.53 -8.02 3.14
N ILE A 58 -0.15 -6.91 2.93
CA ILE A 58 -0.88 -6.16 3.94
C ILE A 58 -2.36 -6.51 3.78
N LYS A 59 -2.94 -7.18 4.78
CA LYS A 59 -4.38 -7.43 4.81
C LYS A 59 -5.11 -6.17 5.23
N ILE A 60 -6.18 -5.84 4.52
CA ILE A 60 -6.99 -4.68 4.83
C ILE A 60 -8.23 -5.11 5.62
N THR A 61 -8.53 -4.39 6.68
CA THR A 61 -9.72 -4.60 7.49
C THR A 61 -10.94 -4.15 6.70
N MET A 62 -11.85 -5.09 6.44
CA MET A 62 -13.03 -4.82 5.60
C MET A 62 -14.11 -3.99 6.30
N ASP A 63 -14.09 -3.90 7.63
CA ASP A 63 -15.16 -3.26 8.40
C ASP A 63 -15.37 -1.78 7.98
N ASP A 64 -14.30 -1.10 7.55
CA ASP A 64 -14.34 0.28 7.05
C ASP A 64 -14.51 0.39 5.52
N LEU A 65 -14.35 -0.73 4.80
CA LEU A 65 -14.40 -0.84 3.35
C LEU A 65 -15.79 -1.30 2.89
N ASN A 66 -16.64 -0.32 2.55
CA ASN A 66 -17.95 -0.56 1.98
C ASN A 66 -18.00 -0.06 0.54
N TYR A 67 -18.39 -0.94 -0.41
CA TYR A 67 -18.55 -0.61 -1.83
C TYR A 67 -19.34 0.67 -2.07
N ASP A 68 -20.43 0.86 -1.33
CA ASP A 68 -21.34 2.00 -1.52
C ASP A 68 -20.69 3.33 -1.07
N ARG A 69 -19.67 3.27 -0.21
CA ARG A 69 -18.89 4.43 0.26
C ARG A 69 -17.69 4.75 -0.64
N LEU A 70 -17.38 3.88 -1.60
CA LEU A 70 -16.31 4.15 -2.57
C LEU A 70 -16.70 5.32 -3.49
N GLU A 71 -15.68 6.02 -3.97
CA GLU A 71 -15.85 7.16 -4.86
C GLU A 71 -16.43 6.69 -6.20
N ASP A 72 -17.42 7.41 -6.72
CA ASP A 72 -17.92 7.16 -8.07
C ASP A 72 -16.86 7.57 -9.10
N PHE A 73 -16.66 6.71 -10.09
CA PHE A 73 -15.71 6.94 -11.17
C PHE A 73 -16.36 6.63 -12.52
N ASP A 74 -16.30 7.60 -13.42
CA ASP A 74 -16.74 7.42 -14.79
C ASP A 74 -15.63 6.73 -15.60
N GLY A 75 -15.88 5.45 -15.91
CA GLY A 75 -15.02 4.65 -16.77
C GLY A 75 -15.12 5.06 -18.24
N TRP A 76 -14.24 4.46 -19.06
CA TRP A 76 -14.29 4.61 -20.51
C TRP A 76 -15.66 4.19 -21.06
N MET A 77 -16.23 4.99 -21.95
CA MET A 77 -17.61 4.86 -22.50
C MET A 77 -18.76 5.09 -21.49
N GLY A 78 -18.54 5.85 -20.41
CA GLY A 78 -19.61 6.23 -19.49
C GLY A 78 -20.07 5.11 -18.56
N LYS A 79 -19.29 4.04 -18.44
CA LYS A 79 -19.56 2.96 -17.49
C LYS A 79 -19.30 3.48 -16.06
N LYS A 80 -20.34 3.49 -15.23
CA LYS A 80 -20.20 3.80 -13.81
C LYS A 80 -19.38 2.70 -13.13
N MET A 81 -18.36 3.10 -12.40
CA MET A 81 -17.49 2.24 -11.61
C MET A 81 -17.32 2.87 -10.23
N LYS A 82 -16.87 2.07 -9.27
CA LYS A 82 -16.38 2.56 -7.98
C LYS A 82 -14.86 2.58 -7.98
N LYS A 83 -14.26 3.58 -7.36
CA LYS A 83 -12.83 3.73 -7.18
C LYS A 83 -12.49 3.71 -5.70
N TRP A 84 -11.58 2.81 -5.33
CA TRP A 84 -10.96 2.81 -4.02
C TRP A 84 -9.57 3.43 -4.14
N SER A 85 -9.42 4.64 -3.60
CA SER A 85 -8.13 5.33 -3.48
C SER A 85 -7.63 5.21 -2.07
N TYR A 86 -6.41 4.70 -1.90
CA TYR A 86 -5.77 4.48 -0.61
C TYR A 86 -4.32 4.92 -0.67
N ASP A 87 -3.79 5.32 0.48
CA ASP A 87 -2.39 5.69 0.60
C ASP A 87 -1.61 4.56 1.26
N ILE A 88 -0.42 4.31 0.74
CA ILE A 88 0.58 3.51 1.44
C ILE A 88 1.68 4.47 1.86
N GLU A 89 2.07 4.40 3.12
CA GLU A 89 3.23 5.12 3.64
C GLU A 89 4.31 4.12 4.00
N MET A 90 5.57 4.42 3.68
CA MET A 90 6.74 3.67 4.09
C MET A 90 7.38 4.43 5.24
N VAL A 91 7.33 3.85 6.43
CA VAL A 91 7.87 4.45 7.66
C VAL A 91 9.11 3.67 8.08
N PRO A 92 10.31 4.13 7.73
CA PRO A 92 11.55 3.46 8.14
C PRO A 92 11.84 3.71 9.62
N SER A 93 12.33 2.67 10.30
CA SER A 93 12.88 2.71 11.66
C SER A 93 14.27 2.07 11.68
N GLU A 94 14.92 2.06 12.84
CA GLU A 94 16.27 1.52 13.00
C GLU A 94 16.41 0.05 12.59
N ALA A 95 15.40 -0.77 12.90
CA ALA A 95 15.46 -2.23 12.72
C ALA A 95 14.33 -2.77 11.83
N SER A 96 13.42 -1.92 11.37
CA SER A 96 12.24 -2.36 10.61
C SER A 96 11.70 -1.25 9.72
N THR A 97 10.86 -1.62 8.76
CA THR A 97 10.04 -0.69 8.00
C THR A 97 8.57 -1.05 8.19
N GLU A 98 7.74 -0.07 8.53
CA GLU A 98 6.28 -0.23 8.56
C GLU A 98 5.65 0.29 7.27
N PHE A 99 4.65 -0.44 6.79
CA PHE A 99 3.83 -0.07 5.64
C PHE A 99 2.36 0.08 6.06
N PRO A 100 1.96 1.16 6.74
CA PRO A 100 0.55 1.44 6.98
C PRO A 100 -0.18 1.81 5.68
N VAL A 101 -1.43 1.35 5.60
CA VAL A 101 -2.37 1.65 4.52
C VAL A 101 -3.50 2.50 5.09
N TYR A 102 -3.76 3.63 4.44
CA TYR A 102 -4.79 4.59 4.85
C TYR A 102 -5.90 4.68 3.81
N TYR A 103 -7.14 4.76 4.27
CA TYR A 103 -8.31 5.05 3.46
C TYR A 103 -9.13 6.13 4.15
N LEU A 104 -9.45 7.22 3.44
CA LEU A 104 -10.16 8.40 3.99
C LEU A 104 -9.50 9.02 5.25
N GLY A 105 -8.19 8.79 5.43
CA GLY A 105 -7.44 9.26 6.60
C GLY A 105 -7.31 8.23 7.73
N ASP A 106 -8.11 7.16 7.70
CA ASP A 106 -8.08 6.11 8.71
C ASP A 106 -7.11 4.98 8.31
N LYS A 107 -6.37 4.44 9.28
CA LYS A 107 -5.47 3.31 9.07
C LYS A 107 -6.30 2.02 8.98
N VAL A 108 -6.36 1.45 7.78
CA VAL A 108 -7.16 0.25 7.47
C VAL A 108 -6.33 -1.03 7.39
N GLY A 109 -5.00 -0.91 7.45
CA GLY A 109 -4.10 -2.06 7.48
C GLY A 109 -2.66 -1.62 7.73
N SER A 110 -1.81 -2.55 8.12
CA SER A 110 -0.36 -2.34 8.16
C SER A 110 0.39 -3.65 8.17
N GLN A 111 1.64 -3.60 7.71
CA GLN A 111 2.61 -4.66 7.96
C GLN A 111 3.94 -4.06 8.42
N ASN A 112 4.60 -4.71 9.37
CA ASN A 112 5.97 -4.39 9.78
C ASN A 112 6.92 -5.46 9.26
N ILE A 113 8.08 -5.04 8.75
CA ILE A 113 9.09 -5.92 8.20
C ILE A 113 10.43 -5.59 8.83
N ALA A 114 11.08 -6.60 9.42
CA ALA A 114 12.43 -6.45 9.93
C ALA A 114 13.42 -6.21 8.79
N LEU A 115 14.36 -5.29 8.99
CA LEU A 115 15.46 -5.08 8.06
C LEU A 115 16.47 -6.20 8.27
N GLU A 116 16.52 -7.17 7.35
CA GLU A 116 17.64 -8.09 7.28
C GLU A 116 18.82 -7.38 6.62
N PHE A 117 19.79 -6.95 7.43
CA PHE A 117 21.06 -6.45 6.90
C PHE A 117 21.83 -7.67 6.35
N GLN A 118 21.96 -7.75 5.02
CA GLN A 118 22.81 -8.73 4.37
C GLN A 118 24.27 -8.24 4.32
#